data_AF-A0A928D727-F1
#
_entry.id   AF-A0A928D727-F1
#
_cell.length_a   1.000
_cell.length_b   1.000
_cell.length_c   1.000
_cell.angle_alpha   90.00
_cell.angle_beta   90.00
_cell.angle_gamma   90.00
#
_symmetry.space_group_name_H-M   'P 1'
#
loop_
_entity.id
_entity.type
_entity.pdbx_description
1 polymer ?
#
loop_
_entity_poly.entity_id
_entity_poly.type
_entity_poly.pdbx_seq_one_letter_code
_entity_poly.pdbx_strand_id
1 'polypeptide(L)'
;MKPVYETLATAGQKTLTVTLLPEAWDHQCRDAYGTMVGRVKKADGTWEFDYSIFDEYVEFGRACGLGPDIACYTMCPWGYVVRWNDEDGKQHSVVAKPGTPEFKDYWGAFLVDFAKHLKEKGWFKDTFIAMDERSIEDVKEIGSFIRGLVPDMKVAMAGNRLPSAYGTTIDNFCMILGKKIDDAYLREAAERRAKGMTTTFYVCCGPLYPNTFMSSGPGEAFWLGAYPSMCGLDGFLRWAWNSWPQDPVKDATYGNWRAGDTFLVYPDGSPSLRFLELRNGIIASEKVRILKEQGLFKDELDKLAARFKPLEASQGKSNYVKLRTDTLNIVNK
;
A
#
# COMPACT_ATOMS: atom_id res chain seq x y z
N MET A 1 17.76 -9.80 -4.96
CA MET A 1 16.68 -8.79 -4.84
C MET A 1 17.15 -7.36 -5.10
N LYS A 2 18.40 -6.98 -4.80
CA LYS A 2 18.86 -5.58 -4.82
C LYS A 2 18.48 -4.76 -6.08
N PRO A 3 18.75 -5.19 -7.34
CA PRO A 3 18.39 -4.39 -8.51
C PRO A 3 16.88 -4.12 -8.64
N VAL A 4 16.06 -5.09 -8.25
CA VAL A 4 14.59 -4.99 -8.27
C VAL A 4 14.10 -3.90 -7.31
N TYR A 5 14.74 -3.75 -6.14
CA TYR A 5 14.37 -2.77 -5.13
C TYR A 5 14.98 -1.39 -5.40
N GLU A 6 16.21 -1.33 -5.90
CA GLU A 6 16.81 -0.06 -6.35
C GLU A 6 16.02 0.56 -7.51
N THR A 7 15.50 -0.25 -8.44
CA THR A 7 14.60 0.24 -9.49
C THR A 7 13.33 0.87 -8.88
N LEU A 8 12.74 0.25 -7.85
CA LEU A 8 11.57 0.80 -7.15
C LEU A 8 11.90 2.12 -6.44
N ALA A 9 13.07 2.21 -5.81
CA ALA A 9 13.54 3.42 -5.13
C ALA A 9 13.60 4.63 -6.07
N THR A 10 13.89 4.42 -7.36
CA THR A 10 13.91 5.51 -8.37
C THR A 10 12.55 6.21 -8.56
N ALA A 11 11.44 5.59 -8.13
CA ALA A 11 10.10 6.18 -8.15
C ALA A 11 9.70 6.81 -6.80
N GLY A 12 10.61 6.87 -5.83
CA GLY A 12 10.38 7.51 -4.54
C GLY A 12 9.57 6.70 -3.54
N GLN A 13 9.56 5.36 -3.67
CA GLN A 13 8.80 4.43 -2.83
C GLN A 13 8.95 4.72 -1.32
N LYS A 14 7.82 4.99 -0.66
CA LYS A 14 7.79 5.37 0.76
C LYS A 14 7.56 4.23 1.73
N THR A 15 7.05 3.09 1.25
CA THR A 15 6.57 2.03 2.14
C THR A 15 7.21 0.69 1.81
N LEU A 16 7.70 -0.01 2.83
CA LEU A 16 8.09 -1.42 2.77
C LEU A 16 6.90 -2.29 3.19
N THR A 17 6.64 -3.37 2.45
CA THR A 17 5.58 -4.33 2.78
C THR A 17 6.17 -5.51 3.55
N VAL A 18 5.65 -5.77 4.74
CA VAL A 18 6.07 -6.85 5.63
C VAL A 18 4.89 -7.77 5.91
N THR A 19 5.13 -9.06 6.01
CA THR A 19 4.12 -10.05 6.44
C THR A 19 4.32 -10.51 7.87
N LEU A 20 3.28 -10.35 8.69
CA LEU A 20 3.22 -10.73 10.11
C LEU A 20 2.88 -12.20 10.34
N LEU A 21 2.33 -12.88 9.33
CA LEU A 21 1.92 -14.26 9.36
C LEU A 21 2.01 -14.88 7.95
N PRO A 22 2.08 -16.21 7.82
CA PRO A 22 2.07 -16.84 6.50
C PRO A 22 0.69 -16.70 5.85
N GLU A 23 0.65 -16.66 4.52
CA GLU A 23 -0.59 -16.62 3.73
C GLU A 23 -1.53 -15.45 4.11
N ALA A 24 -0.97 -14.27 4.41
CA ALA A 24 -1.75 -13.05 4.72
C ALA A 24 -2.86 -12.73 3.69
N TRP A 25 -2.64 -13.14 2.43
CA TRP A 25 -3.59 -13.03 1.32
C TRP A 25 -3.97 -14.38 0.68
N ASP A 26 -4.03 -15.46 1.47
CA ASP A 26 -4.54 -16.78 1.06
C ASP A 26 -3.99 -17.30 -0.28
N HIS A 27 -2.67 -17.20 -0.45
CA HIS A 27 -1.97 -17.65 -1.66
C HIS A 27 -2.57 -17.09 -2.97
N GLN A 28 -3.11 -15.86 -2.94
CA GLN A 28 -3.68 -15.25 -4.14
C GLN A 28 -2.65 -15.08 -5.27
N CYS A 29 -1.36 -14.96 -4.95
CA CYS A 29 -0.26 -14.89 -5.91
C CYS A 29 0.34 -16.27 -6.21
N ARG A 30 1.13 -16.35 -7.28
CA ARG A 30 1.81 -17.59 -7.64
C ARG A 30 2.69 -18.10 -6.49
N ASP A 31 3.42 -17.19 -5.87
CA ASP A 31 4.22 -17.48 -4.69
C ASP A 31 3.45 -16.99 -3.46
N ALA A 32 3.19 -17.90 -2.51
CA ALA A 32 2.65 -17.53 -1.22
C ALA A 32 3.63 -16.63 -0.45
N TYR A 33 3.08 -15.66 0.27
CA TYR A 33 3.86 -14.91 1.24
C TYR A 33 4.09 -15.76 2.49
N GLY A 34 5.35 -16.02 2.81
CA GLY A 34 5.75 -16.54 4.12
C GLY A 34 5.59 -15.47 5.22
N THR A 35 5.82 -15.86 6.47
CA THR A 35 5.92 -14.89 7.57
C THR A 35 7.32 -14.32 7.68
N MET A 36 7.43 -13.02 7.97
CA MET A 36 8.69 -12.38 8.38
C MET A 36 8.84 -12.31 9.90
N VAL A 37 7.78 -12.65 10.64
CA VAL A 37 7.78 -12.74 12.10
C VAL A 37 7.52 -14.19 12.50
N GLY A 38 8.55 -14.86 13.03
CA GLY A 38 8.42 -16.18 13.62
C GLY A 38 7.62 -16.12 14.92
N ARG A 39 6.79 -17.14 15.16
CA ARG A 39 5.98 -17.26 16.38
C ARG A 39 5.97 -18.68 16.88
N VAL A 40 6.27 -18.86 18.15
CA VAL A 40 6.18 -20.15 18.85
C VAL A 40 5.31 -19.98 20.08
N LYS A 41 4.33 -20.89 20.27
CA LYS A 41 3.56 -20.96 21.50
C LYS A 41 4.17 -22.00 22.43
N LYS A 42 4.58 -21.57 23.63
CA LYS A 42 5.22 -22.41 24.65
C LYS A 42 4.20 -23.28 25.38
N ALA A 43 4.68 -24.36 26.00
CA ALA A 43 3.87 -25.27 26.79
C ALA A 43 3.20 -24.59 28.00
N ASP A 44 3.79 -23.49 28.51
CA ASP A 44 3.20 -22.67 29.58
C ASP A 44 2.12 -21.67 29.09
N GLY A 45 1.87 -21.65 27.77
CA GLY A 45 0.88 -20.79 27.12
C GLY A 45 1.41 -19.43 26.67
N THR A 46 2.66 -19.09 26.97
CA THR A 46 3.29 -17.83 26.51
C THR A 46 3.74 -17.91 25.04
N TRP A 47 4.02 -16.74 24.45
CA TRP A 47 4.47 -16.62 23.08
C TRP A 47 5.93 -16.17 23.02
N GLU A 48 6.69 -16.75 22.08
CA GLU A 48 8.01 -16.28 21.67
C GLU A 48 7.96 -15.79 20.23
N PHE A 49 8.65 -14.68 19.96
CA PHE A 49 8.69 -14.02 18.66
C PHE A 49 10.12 -13.92 18.13
N ASP A 50 10.28 -14.22 16.84
CA ASP A 50 11.55 -14.05 16.13
C ASP A 50 11.37 -13.01 15.00
N TYR A 51 12.14 -11.93 15.09
CA TYR A 51 12.10 -10.81 14.15
C TYR A 51 13.26 -10.83 13.14
N SER A 52 14.08 -11.88 13.09
CA SER A 52 15.31 -11.89 12.30
C SER A 52 15.08 -11.62 10.80
N ILE A 53 14.08 -12.28 10.19
CA ILE A 53 13.73 -12.07 8.77
C ILE A 53 13.15 -10.65 8.57
N PHE A 54 12.29 -10.19 9.47
CA PHE A 54 11.74 -8.85 9.45
C PHE A 54 12.85 -7.78 9.47
N ASP A 55 13.80 -7.91 10.39
CA ASP A 55 14.92 -6.97 10.55
C ASP A 55 15.80 -6.94 9.30
N GLU A 56 16.23 -8.11 8.83
CA GLU A 56 17.06 -8.23 7.63
C GLU A 56 16.37 -7.61 6.41
N TYR A 57 15.06 -7.86 6.25
CA TYR A 57 14.28 -7.33 5.14
C TYR A 57 14.14 -5.79 5.20
N VAL A 58 13.82 -5.23 6.37
CA VAL A 58 13.69 -3.78 6.56
C VAL A 58 15.01 -3.09 6.32
N GLU A 59 16.11 -3.62 6.87
CA GLU A 59 17.46 -3.08 6.65
C GLU A 59 17.87 -3.16 5.18
N PHE A 60 17.64 -4.30 4.52
CA PHE A 60 17.89 -4.47 3.09
C PHE A 60 17.13 -3.44 2.25
N GLY A 61 15.83 -3.26 2.51
CA GLY A 61 15.02 -2.34 1.74
C GLY A 61 15.39 -0.87 1.98
N ARG A 62 15.73 -0.49 3.22
CA ARG A 62 16.30 0.83 3.53
C ARG A 62 17.64 1.06 2.83
N ALA A 63 18.51 0.05 2.79
CA ALA A 63 19.78 0.12 2.06
C ALA A 63 19.59 0.27 0.54
N CYS A 64 18.46 -0.18 -0.01
CA CYS A 64 18.07 0.06 -1.39
C CYS A 64 17.41 1.44 -1.63
N GLY A 65 17.17 2.22 -0.57
CA GLY A 65 16.57 3.56 -0.65
C GLY A 65 15.04 3.60 -0.53
N LEU A 66 14.40 2.54 -0.03
CA LEU A 66 12.97 2.53 0.26
C LEU A 66 12.70 3.07 1.67
N GLY A 67 11.50 3.61 1.87
CA GLY A 67 11.02 4.03 3.18
C GLY A 67 10.65 5.53 3.26
N PRO A 68 10.32 6.03 4.45
CA PRO A 68 10.61 5.41 5.76
C PRO A 68 9.60 4.35 6.22
N ASP A 69 8.37 4.38 5.70
CA ASP A 69 7.24 3.65 6.26
C ASP A 69 7.39 2.12 6.12
N ILE A 70 6.85 1.39 7.10
CA ILE A 70 6.78 -0.08 7.12
C ILE A 70 5.32 -0.47 7.32
N ALA A 71 4.72 -1.13 6.33
CA ALA A 71 3.34 -1.61 6.39
C ALA A 71 3.33 -3.11 6.71
N CYS A 72 2.90 -3.45 7.92
CA CYS A 72 2.88 -4.80 8.44
C CYS A 72 1.50 -5.45 8.23
N TYR A 73 1.40 -6.33 7.24
CA TYR A 73 0.18 -7.06 6.88
C TYR A 73 0.18 -8.46 7.51
N THR A 74 -0.88 -8.91 8.15
CA THR A 74 -2.10 -8.19 8.54
C THR A 74 -2.65 -8.84 9.80
N MET A 75 -3.40 -8.09 10.62
CA MET A 75 -4.16 -8.68 11.73
C MET A 75 -5.50 -9.29 11.30
N CYS A 76 -5.90 -9.10 10.04
CA CYS A 76 -7.14 -9.60 9.48
C CYS A 76 -6.90 -10.43 8.20
N PRO A 77 -6.13 -11.54 8.27
CA PRO A 77 -5.89 -12.38 7.10
C PRO A 77 -7.21 -12.93 6.55
N TRP A 78 -7.19 -13.44 5.32
CA TRP A 78 -8.35 -14.08 4.71
C TRP A 78 -8.89 -15.22 5.60
N GLY A 79 -10.21 -15.25 5.78
CA GLY A 79 -10.87 -16.19 6.68
C GLY A 79 -10.57 -16.01 8.18
N TYR A 80 -9.78 -15.01 8.57
CA TYR A 80 -9.26 -14.83 9.93
C TYR A 80 -8.49 -16.05 10.46
N VAL A 81 -7.94 -16.87 9.56
CA VAL A 81 -7.17 -18.05 9.95
C VAL A 81 -5.76 -17.62 10.31
N VAL A 82 -5.36 -17.93 11.54
CA VAL A 82 -4.00 -17.71 12.03
C VAL A 82 -3.34 -19.05 12.29
N ARG A 83 -2.01 -19.10 12.12
CA ARG A 83 -1.21 -20.32 12.21
C ARG A 83 0.04 -20.07 13.07
N TRP A 84 0.49 -21.09 13.79
CA TRP A 84 1.73 -21.04 14.59
C TRP A 84 2.30 -22.43 14.78
N ASN A 85 3.56 -22.49 15.23
CA ASN A 85 4.19 -23.71 15.70
C ASN A 85 4.23 -23.75 17.23
N ASP A 86 4.13 -24.91 17.83
CA ASP A 86 4.51 -25.11 19.24
C ASP A 86 6.02 -25.41 19.38
N GLU A 87 6.49 -25.58 20.62
CA GLU A 87 7.90 -25.87 20.93
C GLU A 87 8.42 -27.17 20.31
N ASP A 88 7.53 -28.12 20.00
CA ASP A 88 7.87 -29.38 19.31
C ASP A 88 7.86 -29.23 17.78
N GLY A 89 7.58 -28.03 17.26
CA GLY A 89 7.51 -27.73 15.83
C GLY A 89 6.21 -28.18 15.17
N LYS A 90 5.20 -28.60 15.94
CA LYS A 90 3.89 -28.98 15.38
C LYS A 90 3.09 -27.73 15.03
N GLN A 91 2.53 -27.73 13.82
CA GLN A 91 1.73 -26.62 13.32
C GLN A 91 0.29 -26.69 13.84
N HIS A 92 -0.23 -25.54 14.25
CA HIS A 92 -1.60 -25.32 14.70
C HIS A 92 -2.27 -24.22 13.88
N SER A 93 -3.60 -24.21 13.88
CA SER A 93 -4.38 -23.14 13.26
C SER A 93 -5.70 -22.90 13.99
N VAL A 94 -6.17 -21.66 13.99
CA VAL A 94 -7.49 -21.29 14.54
C VAL A 94 -8.08 -20.11 13.76
N VAL A 95 -9.40 -19.97 13.81
CA VAL A 95 -10.09 -18.76 13.34
C VAL A 95 -10.10 -17.73 14.45
N ALA A 96 -9.30 -16.68 14.30
CA ALA A 96 -9.13 -15.59 15.26
C ALA A 96 -9.83 -14.32 14.72
N LYS A 97 -11.14 -14.19 14.93
CA LYS A 97 -11.90 -13.01 14.51
C LYS A 97 -11.72 -11.85 15.50
N PRO A 98 -11.75 -10.59 15.06
CA PRO A 98 -11.71 -9.44 15.96
C PRO A 98 -12.73 -9.57 17.10
N GLY A 99 -12.29 -9.28 18.32
CA GLY A 99 -13.12 -9.37 19.53
C GLY A 99 -13.17 -10.74 20.22
N THR A 100 -12.75 -11.84 19.57
CA THR A 100 -12.78 -13.17 20.19
C THR A 100 -11.58 -13.42 21.13
N PRO A 101 -11.68 -14.39 22.07
CA PRO A 101 -10.56 -14.79 22.90
C PRO A 101 -9.33 -15.24 22.10
N GLU A 102 -9.53 -15.96 20.99
CA GLU A 102 -8.46 -16.47 20.12
C GLU A 102 -7.68 -15.31 19.46
N PHE A 103 -8.39 -14.25 19.06
CA PHE A 103 -7.75 -13.04 18.52
C PHE A 103 -6.93 -12.31 19.56
N LYS A 104 -7.46 -12.19 20.78
CA LYS A 104 -6.75 -11.55 21.90
C LYS A 104 -5.49 -12.34 22.29
N ASP A 105 -5.59 -13.66 22.36
CA ASP A 105 -4.47 -14.56 22.65
C ASP A 105 -3.37 -14.48 21.58
N TYR A 106 -3.76 -14.58 20.30
CA TYR A 106 -2.79 -14.62 19.20
C TYR A 106 -2.10 -13.27 18.95
N TRP A 107 -2.81 -12.15 19.07
CA TRP A 107 -2.28 -10.82 18.73
C TRP A 107 -1.85 -9.98 19.93
N GLY A 108 -2.36 -10.25 21.12
CA GLY A 108 -2.18 -9.37 22.27
C GLY A 108 -0.72 -9.27 22.72
N ALA A 109 -0.12 -10.42 23.06
CA ALA A 109 1.29 -10.47 23.46
C ALA A 109 2.21 -9.97 22.34
N PHE A 110 1.90 -10.34 21.10
CA PHE A 110 2.65 -9.90 19.92
C PHE A 110 2.70 -8.39 19.79
N LEU A 111 1.57 -7.68 19.90
CA LEU A 111 1.56 -6.22 19.67
C LEU A 111 2.44 -5.48 20.68
N VAL A 112 2.43 -5.90 21.94
CA VAL A 112 3.24 -5.31 23.00
C VAL A 112 4.72 -5.59 22.76
N ASP A 113 5.06 -6.83 22.45
CA ASP A 113 6.45 -7.24 22.20
C ASP A 113 7.02 -6.61 20.92
N PHE A 114 6.26 -6.63 19.83
CA PHE A 114 6.65 -6.01 18.56
C PHE A 114 6.81 -4.50 18.70
N ALA A 115 5.93 -3.82 19.44
CA ALA A 115 6.10 -2.39 19.73
C ALA A 115 7.38 -2.10 20.51
N LYS A 116 7.79 -2.97 21.44
CA LYS A 116 9.07 -2.85 22.15
C LYS A 116 10.24 -3.04 21.19
N HIS A 117 10.25 -4.12 20.39
CA HIS A 117 11.27 -4.40 19.37
C HIS A 117 11.45 -3.21 18.41
N LEU A 118 10.34 -2.71 17.85
CA LEU A 118 10.35 -1.56 16.95
C LEU A 118 10.90 -0.28 17.60
N LYS A 119 10.68 -0.07 18.91
CA LYS A 119 11.24 1.08 19.63
C LYS A 119 12.74 0.93 19.83
N GLU A 120 13.21 -0.27 20.15
CA GLU A 120 14.64 -0.58 20.28
C GLU A 120 15.38 -0.39 18.94
N LYS A 121 14.76 -0.77 17.82
CA LYS A 121 15.28 -0.52 16.47
C LYS A 121 15.13 0.93 15.99
N GLY A 122 14.32 1.74 16.67
CA GLY A 122 13.98 3.10 16.25
C GLY A 122 13.01 3.19 15.07
N TRP A 123 12.27 2.12 14.77
CA TRP A 123 11.35 2.00 13.63
C TRP A 123 9.87 2.16 14.00
N PHE A 124 9.55 2.30 15.29
CA PHE A 124 8.18 2.36 15.79
C PHE A 124 7.34 3.46 15.15
N LYS A 125 7.90 4.66 14.94
CA LYS A 125 7.18 5.79 14.31
C LYS A 125 6.91 5.59 12.82
N ASP A 126 7.68 4.73 12.17
CA ASP A 126 7.59 4.46 10.74
C ASP A 126 6.65 3.27 10.46
N THR A 127 6.27 2.52 11.49
CA THR A 127 5.54 1.26 11.32
C THR A 127 4.03 1.45 11.45
N PHE A 128 3.30 0.80 10.54
CA PHE A 128 1.85 0.76 10.50
C PHE A 128 1.40 -0.70 10.54
N ILE A 129 0.41 -1.01 11.38
CA ILE A 129 -0.35 -2.26 11.23
C ILE A 129 -1.34 -2.06 10.09
N ALA A 130 -1.19 -2.84 9.03
CA ALA A 130 -1.89 -2.63 7.78
C ALA A 130 -3.06 -3.61 7.59
N MET A 131 -4.18 -3.10 7.09
CA MET A 131 -5.40 -3.84 6.82
C MET A 131 -5.84 -3.70 5.36
N ASP A 132 -6.65 -4.64 4.89
CA ASP A 132 -7.10 -4.71 3.50
C ASP A 132 -8.63 -4.94 3.43
N GLU A 133 -9.36 -3.91 2.99
CA GLU A 133 -10.79 -3.94 2.66
C GLU A 133 -11.70 -4.74 3.62
N ARG A 134 -11.62 -4.46 4.93
CA ARG A 134 -12.50 -5.08 5.94
C ARG A 134 -13.76 -4.27 6.26
N SER A 135 -14.69 -4.92 6.97
CA SER A 135 -15.93 -4.30 7.45
C SER A 135 -15.62 -3.12 8.38
N ILE A 136 -16.59 -2.21 8.56
CA ILE A 136 -16.39 -1.07 9.48
C ILE A 136 -16.20 -1.58 10.91
N GLU A 137 -16.97 -2.61 11.26
CA GLU A 137 -17.01 -3.24 12.56
C GLU A 137 -15.66 -3.89 12.90
N ASP A 138 -15.10 -4.68 11.97
CA ASP A 138 -13.81 -5.34 12.17
C ASP A 138 -12.67 -4.32 12.28
N VAL A 139 -12.65 -3.32 11.40
CA VAL A 139 -11.61 -2.27 11.43
C VAL A 139 -11.67 -1.48 12.74
N LYS A 140 -12.89 -1.13 13.20
CA LYS A 140 -13.08 -0.44 14.47
C LYS A 140 -12.58 -1.27 15.64
N GLU A 141 -12.93 -2.55 15.68
CA GLU A 141 -12.53 -3.48 16.74
C GLU A 141 -11.01 -3.67 16.76
N ILE A 142 -10.39 -3.94 15.61
CA ILE A 142 -8.93 -4.08 15.48
C ILE A 142 -8.22 -2.79 15.90
N GLY A 143 -8.69 -1.63 15.40
CA GLY A 143 -8.08 -0.34 15.75
C GLY A 143 -8.21 -0.01 17.24
N SER A 144 -9.32 -0.38 17.88
CA SER A 144 -9.53 -0.21 19.32
C SER A 144 -8.63 -1.16 20.12
N PHE A 145 -8.51 -2.41 19.69
CA PHE A 145 -7.62 -3.40 20.30
C PHE A 145 -6.15 -2.98 20.23
N ILE A 146 -5.68 -2.54 19.05
CA ILE A 146 -4.31 -2.03 18.86
C ILE A 146 -4.03 -0.88 19.82
N ARG A 147 -4.89 0.14 19.85
CA ARG A 147 -4.67 1.33 20.70
C ARG A 147 -4.88 1.08 22.19
N GLY A 148 -5.67 0.08 22.55
CA GLY A 148 -5.82 -0.36 23.93
C GLY A 148 -4.53 -0.97 24.50
N LEU A 149 -3.72 -1.61 23.64
CA LEU A 149 -2.45 -2.23 24.03
C LEU A 149 -1.25 -1.32 23.78
N VAL A 150 -1.25 -0.61 22.65
CA VAL A 150 -0.17 0.26 22.18
C VAL A 150 -0.77 1.54 21.60
N PRO A 151 -1.04 2.57 22.44
CA PRO A 151 -1.80 3.77 22.04
C PRO A 151 -1.27 4.50 20.81
N ASP A 152 0.06 4.55 20.65
CA ASP A 152 0.74 5.27 19.57
C ASP A 152 0.98 4.42 18.31
N MET A 153 0.55 3.16 18.27
CA MET A 153 0.73 2.31 17.10
C MET A 153 -0.16 2.81 15.95
N LYS A 154 0.47 3.07 14.80
CA LYS A 154 -0.22 3.57 13.62
C LYS A 154 -0.92 2.45 12.87
N VAL A 155 -1.98 2.84 12.18
CA VAL A 155 -2.81 1.94 11.37
C VAL A 155 -2.83 2.40 9.92
N ALA A 156 -2.65 1.47 8.99
CA ALA A 156 -2.80 1.71 7.55
C ALA A 156 -3.96 0.87 6.98
N MET A 157 -4.65 1.39 5.96
CA MET A 157 -5.73 0.65 5.33
C MET A 157 -5.92 1.02 3.85
N ALA A 158 -6.09 0.01 3.00
CA ALA A 158 -6.74 0.15 1.70
C ALA A 158 -8.24 -0.11 1.85
N GLY A 159 -9.09 0.78 1.31
CA GLY A 159 -10.53 0.72 1.54
C GLY A 159 -11.38 1.38 0.46
N ASN A 160 -12.69 1.27 0.64
CA ASN A 160 -13.71 1.68 -0.33
C ASN A 160 -14.83 2.55 0.28
N ARG A 161 -14.61 3.04 1.51
CA ARG A 161 -15.44 3.97 2.27
C ARG A 161 -14.59 5.14 2.76
N LEU A 162 -15.23 6.24 3.13
CA LEU A 162 -14.51 7.38 3.70
C LEU A 162 -13.74 6.96 4.96
N PRO A 163 -12.51 7.45 5.18
CA PRO A 163 -11.74 7.19 6.40
C PRO A 163 -12.56 7.39 7.69
N SER A 164 -13.37 8.46 7.75
CA SER A 164 -14.22 8.78 8.90
C SER A 164 -15.27 7.72 9.23
N ALA A 165 -15.67 6.90 8.26
CA ALA A 165 -16.72 5.90 8.42
C ALA A 165 -16.27 4.69 9.27
N TYR A 166 -14.97 4.46 9.42
CA TYR A 166 -14.43 3.28 10.11
C TYR A 166 -14.45 3.38 11.64
N GLY A 167 -14.84 4.53 12.20
CA GLY A 167 -15.01 4.69 13.66
C GLY A 167 -13.72 4.54 14.47
N THR A 168 -12.56 4.62 13.81
CA THR A 168 -11.24 4.55 14.40
C THR A 168 -10.28 5.40 13.58
N THR A 169 -9.18 5.85 14.19
CA THR A 169 -8.16 6.60 13.42
C THR A 169 -7.43 5.64 12.48
N ILE A 170 -7.21 6.07 11.23
CA ILE A 170 -6.38 5.38 10.25
C ILE A 170 -5.33 6.37 9.76
N ASP A 171 -4.08 6.16 10.12
CA ASP A 171 -2.97 7.11 9.93
C ASP A 171 -2.54 7.20 8.46
N ASN A 172 -2.63 6.10 7.72
CA ASN A 172 -2.42 6.04 6.26
C ASN A 172 -3.63 5.37 5.60
N PHE A 173 -4.41 6.12 4.82
CA PHE A 173 -5.62 5.62 4.18
C PHE A 173 -5.56 5.72 2.66
N CYS A 174 -5.86 4.62 1.98
CA CYS A 174 -5.84 4.53 0.54
C CYS A 174 -7.22 4.17 -0.04
N MET A 175 -7.81 5.04 -0.85
CA MET A 175 -9.13 4.82 -1.47
C MET A 175 -9.04 4.24 -2.89
N ILE A 176 -9.93 3.32 -3.24
CA ILE A 176 -10.05 2.81 -4.62
C ILE A 176 -10.37 3.95 -5.61
N LEU A 177 -9.71 3.97 -6.78
CA LEU A 177 -9.99 4.92 -7.84
C LEU A 177 -11.44 4.80 -8.38
N GLY A 178 -11.96 5.90 -8.92
CA GLY A 178 -13.24 5.96 -9.63
C GLY A 178 -14.23 6.84 -8.90
N LYS A 179 -15.49 6.39 -8.76
CA LYS A 179 -16.57 7.15 -8.11
C LYS A 179 -16.34 7.45 -6.62
N LYS A 180 -15.34 6.81 -5.99
CA LYS A 180 -15.03 6.94 -4.56
C LYS A 180 -14.06 8.08 -4.26
N ILE A 181 -13.37 8.58 -5.28
CA ILE A 181 -12.57 9.80 -5.19
C ILE A 181 -13.50 10.97 -5.52
N ASP A 182 -14.33 11.33 -4.55
CA ASP A 182 -15.30 12.43 -4.63
C ASP A 182 -14.88 13.62 -3.77
N ASP A 183 -15.67 14.70 -3.79
CA ASP A 183 -15.38 15.91 -3.02
C ASP A 183 -15.36 15.65 -1.51
N ALA A 184 -16.12 14.67 -1.00
CA ALA A 184 -16.10 14.33 0.41
C ALA A 184 -14.76 13.71 0.79
N TYR A 185 -14.24 12.79 -0.04
CA TYR A 185 -12.93 12.21 0.18
C TYR A 185 -11.80 13.23 0.08
N LEU A 186 -11.86 14.15 -0.90
CA LEU A 186 -10.84 15.21 -1.04
C LEU A 186 -10.88 16.22 0.13
N ARG A 187 -12.07 16.52 0.67
CA ARG A 187 -12.18 17.33 1.91
C ARG A 187 -11.55 16.60 3.10
N GLU A 188 -11.86 15.32 3.30
CA GLU A 188 -11.25 14.52 4.37
C GLU A 188 -9.73 14.42 4.19
N ALA A 189 -9.23 14.30 2.95
CA ALA A 189 -7.79 14.28 2.68
C ALA A 189 -7.11 15.57 3.18
N ALA A 190 -7.72 16.74 2.98
CA ALA A 190 -7.18 18.01 3.48
C ALA A 190 -7.19 18.07 5.02
N GLU A 191 -8.27 17.62 5.67
CA GLU A 191 -8.37 17.56 7.13
C GLU A 191 -7.37 16.58 7.76
N ARG A 192 -7.16 15.44 7.10
CA ARG A 192 -6.19 14.41 7.49
C ARG A 192 -4.76 14.91 7.36
N ARG A 193 -4.45 15.59 6.27
CA ARG A 193 -3.14 16.25 6.04
C ARG A 193 -2.80 17.23 7.17
N ALA A 194 -3.76 18.04 7.61
CA ALA A 194 -3.57 18.97 8.72
C ALA A 194 -3.23 18.28 10.06
N LYS A 195 -3.54 16.98 10.20
CA LYS A 195 -3.22 16.12 11.35
C LYS A 195 -1.96 15.28 11.14
N GLY A 196 -1.22 15.49 10.04
CA GLY A 196 -0.04 14.70 9.68
C GLY A 196 -0.34 13.28 9.19
N MET A 197 -1.58 13.00 8.79
CA MET A 197 -1.99 11.70 8.25
C MET A 197 -1.84 11.65 6.73
N THR A 198 -1.60 10.46 6.20
CA THR A 198 -1.41 10.20 4.76
C THR A 198 -2.71 9.74 4.12
N THR A 199 -3.00 10.26 2.92
CA THR A 199 -4.21 9.97 2.15
C THR A 199 -3.88 9.79 0.68
N THR A 200 -4.05 8.58 0.16
CA THR A 200 -3.65 8.17 -1.20
C THR A 200 -4.79 7.49 -1.95
N PHE A 201 -4.60 7.15 -3.22
CA PHE A 201 -5.53 6.30 -3.95
C PHE A 201 -4.82 5.10 -4.58
N TYR A 202 -5.57 4.05 -4.91
CA TYR A 202 -5.03 2.87 -5.59
C TYR A 202 -5.87 2.42 -6.78
N VAL A 203 -5.24 1.59 -7.60
CA VAL A 203 -5.89 0.70 -8.55
C VAL A 203 -5.40 -0.74 -8.30
N CYS A 204 -6.19 -1.72 -8.70
CA CYS A 204 -5.90 -3.16 -8.58
C CYS A 204 -6.35 -3.86 -9.87
N CYS A 205 -7.02 -5.01 -9.74
CA CYS A 205 -7.71 -5.70 -10.84
C CYS A 205 -8.81 -4.84 -11.51
N GLY A 206 -9.24 -3.76 -10.84
CA GLY A 206 -10.01 -2.66 -11.40
C GLY A 206 -9.51 -1.29 -10.91
N PRO A 207 -10.03 -0.18 -11.46
CA PRO A 207 -10.88 -0.10 -12.66
C PRO A 207 -10.13 -0.53 -13.93
N LEU A 208 -10.85 -0.66 -15.05
CA LEU A 208 -10.24 -0.99 -16.36
C LEU A 208 -9.26 0.09 -16.82
N TYR A 209 -9.60 1.35 -16.56
CA TYR A 209 -8.80 2.53 -16.89
C TYR A 209 -8.81 3.50 -15.70
N PRO A 210 -7.87 4.44 -15.66
CA PRO A 210 -6.49 4.18 -16.02
C PRO A 210 -5.96 3.04 -15.15
N ASN A 211 -5.13 2.17 -15.72
CA ASN A 211 -4.46 1.13 -14.97
C ASN A 211 -3.03 0.91 -15.50
N THR A 212 -2.35 -0.11 -15.01
CA THR A 212 -1.03 -0.55 -15.51
C THR A 212 -1.07 -2.03 -15.85
N PHE A 213 -2.10 -2.50 -16.54
CA PHE A 213 -2.09 -3.84 -17.14
C PHE A 213 -1.18 -3.86 -18.37
N MET A 214 -0.84 -5.05 -18.87
CA MET A 214 -0.16 -5.18 -20.17
C MET A 214 -0.98 -4.57 -21.31
N SER A 215 -2.30 -4.55 -21.18
CA SER A 215 -3.23 -3.95 -22.15
C SER A 215 -3.52 -2.47 -21.89
N SER A 216 -2.96 -1.84 -20.85
CA SER A 216 -3.20 -0.43 -20.57
C SER A 216 -2.54 0.46 -21.64
N GLY A 217 -3.30 1.43 -22.12
CA GLY A 217 -2.92 2.31 -23.21
C GLY A 217 -1.95 3.42 -22.81
N PRO A 218 -1.44 4.17 -23.80
CA PRO A 218 -0.50 5.26 -23.58
C PRO A 218 -1.03 6.34 -22.64
N GLY A 219 -0.21 6.76 -21.68
CA GLY A 219 -0.51 7.83 -20.74
C GLY A 219 -1.36 7.45 -19.53
N GLU A 220 -1.92 6.23 -19.45
CA GLU A 220 -2.69 5.79 -18.27
C GLU A 220 -1.83 5.75 -17.01
N ALA A 221 -0.66 5.12 -17.08
CA ALA A 221 0.28 5.05 -15.96
C ALA A 221 0.79 6.45 -15.55
N PHE A 222 1.07 7.31 -16.53
CA PHE A 222 1.42 8.72 -16.26
C PHE A 222 0.30 9.44 -15.51
N TRP A 223 -0.96 9.24 -15.91
CA TRP A 223 -2.11 9.84 -15.24
C TRP A 223 -2.17 9.44 -13.77
N LEU A 224 -1.94 8.15 -13.45
CA LEU A 224 -1.91 7.67 -12.07
C LEU A 224 -0.82 8.36 -11.23
N GLY A 225 0.37 8.54 -11.80
CA GLY A 225 1.48 9.20 -11.10
C GLY A 225 1.28 10.71 -10.93
N ALA A 226 0.66 11.37 -11.91
CA ALA A 226 0.47 12.83 -11.91
C ALA A 226 -0.74 13.28 -11.07
N TYR A 227 -1.76 12.43 -10.93
CA TYR A 227 -3.03 12.79 -10.32
C TYR A 227 -2.95 13.33 -8.87
N PRO A 228 -2.11 12.80 -7.95
CA PRO A 228 -2.08 13.26 -6.56
C PRO A 228 -1.93 14.78 -6.38
N SER A 229 -0.99 15.41 -7.09
CA SER A 229 -0.76 16.87 -7.00
C SER A 229 -1.87 17.71 -7.65
N MET A 230 -2.71 17.10 -8.49
CA MET A 230 -3.84 17.77 -9.14
C MET A 230 -5.02 17.94 -8.16
N CYS A 231 -5.21 17.00 -7.25
CA CYS A 231 -6.34 16.99 -6.32
C CYS A 231 -5.97 17.13 -4.84
N GLY A 232 -4.68 17.18 -4.50
CA GLY A 232 -4.21 17.34 -3.13
C GLY A 232 -4.11 16.04 -2.33
N LEU A 233 -4.01 14.88 -3.00
CA LEU A 233 -3.67 13.59 -2.37
C LEU A 233 -2.14 13.44 -2.21
N ASP A 234 -1.72 12.55 -1.32
CA ASP A 234 -0.31 12.34 -0.98
C ASP A 234 0.46 11.43 -1.94
N GLY A 235 -0.25 10.64 -2.74
CA GLY A 235 0.39 9.67 -3.61
C GLY A 235 -0.54 8.60 -4.14
N PHE A 236 0.08 7.52 -4.60
CA PHE A 236 -0.54 6.41 -5.29
C PHE A 236 -0.03 5.08 -4.72
N LEU A 237 -0.92 4.10 -4.60
CA LEU A 237 -0.60 2.74 -4.17
C LEU A 237 -0.96 1.75 -5.28
N ARG A 238 -0.10 0.74 -5.47
CA ARG A 238 -0.39 -0.45 -6.26
C ARG A 238 0.04 -1.67 -5.47
N TRP A 239 -0.81 -2.70 -5.45
CA TRP A 239 -0.66 -3.84 -4.57
C TRP A 239 0.56 -4.74 -4.89
N ALA A 240 0.99 -4.81 -6.15
CA ALA A 240 2.01 -5.76 -6.57
C ALA A 240 3.15 -5.13 -7.38
N TRP A 241 4.34 -5.12 -6.77
CA TRP A 241 5.58 -4.73 -7.44
C TRP A 241 6.16 -5.89 -8.26
N ASN A 242 6.30 -7.07 -7.64
CA ASN A 242 7.06 -8.20 -8.18
C ASN A 242 6.47 -9.58 -7.82
N SER A 243 5.15 -9.71 -7.70
CA SER A 243 4.48 -11.02 -7.53
C SER A 243 4.39 -11.73 -8.88
N TRP A 244 5.50 -12.27 -9.34
CA TRP A 244 5.64 -12.74 -10.72
C TRP A 244 4.81 -14.01 -11.03
N PRO A 245 4.23 -14.10 -12.24
CA PRO A 245 3.62 -15.33 -12.77
C PRO A 245 4.68 -16.38 -13.17
N GLN A 246 4.21 -17.45 -13.83
CA GLN A 246 4.94 -18.41 -14.69
C GLN A 246 6.39 -18.02 -15.05
N ASP A 247 6.41 -17.10 -16.00
CA ASP A 247 7.58 -16.58 -16.69
C ASP A 247 7.19 -15.14 -17.08
N PRO A 248 7.40 -14.13 -16.20
CA PRO A 248 6.92 -12.76 -16.42
C PRO A 248 7.46 -12.12 -17.70
N VAL A 249 8.53 -12.66 -18.26
CA VAL A 249 9.16 -12.17 -19.49
C VAL A 249 8.38 -12.64 -20.72
N LYS A 250 7.88 -13.88 -20.72
CA LYS A 250 7.18 -14.48 -21.86
C LYS A 250 5.65 -14.46 -21.72
N ASP A 251 5.15 -14.60 -20.51
CA ASP A 251 3.73 -14.70 -20.22
C ASP A 251 3.37 -13.98 -18.91
N ALA A 252 2.62 -12.89 -19.05
CA ALA A 252 2.19 -12.04 -17.95
C ALA A 252 0.81 -12.45 -17.39
N THR A 253 0.20 -13.52 -17.90
CA THR A 253 -1.10 -14.00 -17.43
C THR A 253 -0.98 -14.70 -16.08
N TYR A 254 -1.99 -14.49 -15.23
CA TYR A 254 -2.07 -15.16 -13.94
C TYR A 254 -3.48 -15.11 -13.37
N GLY A 255 -3.98 -16.27 -12.94
CA GLY A 255 -5.29 -16.41 -12.32
C GLY A 255 -6.41 -15.79 -13.17
N ASN A 256 -7.29 -15.04 -12.51
CA ASN A 256 -8.43 -14.37 -13.15
C ASN A 256 -8.21 -12.86 -13.36
N TRP A 257 -7.01 -12.36 -13.09
CA TRP A 257 -6.71 -10.93 -13.25
C TRP A 257 -6.22 -10.64 -14.66
N ARG A 258 -6.30 -9.36 -15.03
CA ARG A 258 -5.74 -8.90 -16.31
C ARG A 258 -4.21 -9.07 -16.29
N ALA A 259 -3.66 -9.51 -17.40
CA ALA A 259 -2.23 -9.77 -17.53
C ALA A 259 -1.40 -8.55 -17.11
N GLY A 260 -0.37 -8.79 -16.28
CA GLY A 260 0.49 -7.75 -15.71
C GLY A 260 -0.03 -7.03 -14.46
N ASP A 261 -1.19 -7.40 -13.90
CA ASP A 261 -1.67 -6.80 -12.64
C ASP A 261 -0.74 -7.09 -11.45
N THR A 262 -0.04 -8.24 -11.48
CA THR A 262 0.75 -8.75 -10.35
C THR A 262 2.21 -8.26 -10.34
N PHE A 263 2.64 -7.44 -11.31
CA PHE A 263 4.01 -6.93 -11.34
C PHE A 263 4.20 -5.70 -12.24
N LEU A 264 5.18 -4.87 -11.87
CA LEU A 264 5.62 -3.69 -12.61
C LEU A 264 7.10 -3.73 -13.02
N VAL A 265 7.85 -4.72 -12.53
CA VAL A 265 9.29 -4.91 -12.76
C VAL A 265 9.58 -6.34 -13.21
N TYR A 266 10.63 -6.53 -14.00
CA TYR A 266 11.08 -7.87 -14.42
C TYR A 266 12.10 -8.46 -13.42
N PRO A 267 12.32 -9.80 -13.43
CA PRO A 267 13.18 -10.49 -12.46
C PRO A 267 14.63 -10.00 -12.38
N ASP A 268 15.18 -9.48 -13.47
CA ASP A 268 16.52 -8.90 -13.56
C ASP A 268 16.62 -7.49 -12.97
N GLY A 269 15.49 -6.90 -12.54
CA GLY A 269 15.40 -5.53 -12.08
C GLY A 269 15.08 -4.52 -13.19
N SER A 270 14.93 -4.97 -14.44
CA SER A 270 14.57 -4.10 -15.56
C SER A 270 13.17 -3.52 -15.36
N PRO A 271 12.99 -2.20 -15.59
CA PRO A 271 11.69 -1.56 -15.44
C PRO A 271 10.77 -1.93 -16.61
N SER A 272 9.48 -2.07 -16.35
CA SER A 272 8.49 -2.09 -17.43
C SER A 272 8.23 -0.68 -17.97
N LEU A 273 7.74 -0.59 -19.21
CA LEU A 273 7.24 0.69 -19.78
C LEU A 273 6.18 1.34 -18.88
N ARG A 274 5.32 0.50 -18.28
CA ARG A 274 4.25 0.92 -17.36
C ARG A 274 4.82 1.60 -16.12
N PHE A 275 5.87 1.03 -15.53
CA PHE A 275 6.57 1.65 -14.40
C PHE A 275 7.28 2.95 -14.80
N LEU A 276 7.95 2.99 -15.95
CA LEU A 276 8.62 4.20 -16.42
C LEU A 276 7.62 5.36 -16.64
N GLU A 277 6.47 5.08 -17.23
CA GLU A 277 5.42 6.10 -17.43
C GLU A 277 4.77 6.51 -16.10
N LEU A 278 4.56 5.58 -15.17
CA LEU A 278 4.12 5.92 -13.80
C LEU A 278 5.13 6.86 -13.12
N ARG A 279 6.42 6.54 -13.19
CA ARG A 279 7.50 7.37 -12.64
C ARG A 279 7.55 8.75 -13.31
N ASN A 280 7.35 8.84 -14.62
CA ASN A 280 7.25 10.13 -15.32
C ASN A 280 6.07 10.97 -14.78
N GLY A 281 4.93 10.33 -14.48
CA GLY A 281 3.79 10.98 -13.83
C GLY A 281 4.13 11.49 -12.44
N ILE A 282 4.81 10.68 -11.62
CA ILE A 282 5.26 11.06 -10.27
C ILE A 282 6.22 12.28 -10.33
N ILE A 283 7.19 12.27 -11.25
CA ILE A 283 8.11 13.40 -11.46
C ILE A 283 7.33 14.67 -11.85
N ALA A 284 6.35 14.54 -12.75
CA ALA A 284 5.49 15.66 -13.11
C ALA A 284 4.68 16.17 -11.90
N SER A 285 4.19 15.27 -11.05
CA SER A 285 3.49 15.61 -9.81
C SER A 285 4.35 16.45 -8.86
N GLU A 286 5.62 16.06 -8.68
CA GLU A 286 6.56 16.85 -7.87
C GLU A 286 6.84 18.23 -8.46
N LYS A 287 6.96 18.34 -9.78
CA LYS A 287 7.11 19.65 -10.44
C LYS A 287 5.87 20.52 -10.25
N VAL A 288 4.66 19.96 -10.38
CA VAL A 288 3.41 20.70 -10.10
C VAL A 288 3.41 21.22 -8.66
N ARG A 289 3.79 20.39 -7.68
CA ARG A 289 3.89 20.78 -6.28
C ARG A 289 4.85 21.96 -6.10
N ILE A 290 6.08 21.85 -6.62
CA ILE A 290 7.11 22.89 -6.53
C ILE A 290 6.64 24.20 -7.18
N LEU A 291 6.04 24.14 -8.37
CA LEU A 291 5.53 25.33 -9.07
C LEU A 291 4.40 26.01 -8.29
N LYS A 292 3.48 25.24 -7.70
CA LYS A 292 2.43 25.76 -6.81
C LYS A 292 3.02 26.45 -5.57
N GLU A 293 4.03 25.85 -4.95
CA GLU A 293 4.74 26.44 -3.78
C GLU A 293 5.46 27.75 -4.14
N GLN A 294 6.00 27.85 -5.36
CA GLN A 294 6.64 29.07 -5.87
C GLN A 294 5.63 30.11 -6.39
N GLY A 295 4.33 29.79 -6.44
CA GLY A 295 3.29 30.68 -6.97
C GLY A 295 3.33 30.85 -8.49
N LEU A 296 3.96 29.93 -9.22
CA LEU A 296 4.12 29.99 -10.68
C LEU A 296 2.99 29.24 -11.41
N PHE A 297 2.60 29.76 -12.58
CA PHE A 297 1.62 29.16 -13.50
C PHE A 297 0.28 28.75 -12.86
N LYS A 298 -0.13 29.40 -11.76
CA LYS A 298 -1.32 29.03 -10.97
C LYS A 298 -2.56 28.77 -11.82
N ASP A 299 -2.93 29.73 -12.67
CA ASP A 299 -4.11 29.61 -13.53
C ASP A 299 -4.03 28.46 -14.54
N GLU A 300 -2.84 28.17 -15.05
CA GLU A 300 -2.62 27.06 -15.98
C GLU A 300 -2.72 25.71 -15.26
N LEU A 301 -2.14 25.62 -14.06
CA LEU A 301 -2.17 24.42 -13.21
C LEU A 301 -3.59 24.15 -12.69
N ASP A 302 -4.35 25.17 -12.32
CA ASP A 302 -5.75 25.01 -11.87
C ASP A 302 -6.64 24.53 -13.02
N LYS A 303 -6.47 25.10 -14.24
CA LYS A 303 -7.16 24.64 -15.45
C LYS A 303 -6.77 23.21 -15.83
N LEU A 304 -5.49 22.84 -15.65
CA LEU A 304 -5.01 21.48 -15.89
C LEU A 304 -5.65 20.50 -14.89
N ALA A 305 -5.59 20.81 -13.60
CA ALA A 305 -6.11 19.98 -12.53
C ALA A 305 -7.61 19.68 -12.69
N ALA A 306 -8.41 20.66 -13.12
CA ALA A 306 -9.84 20.50 -13.39
C ALA A 306 -10.17 19.45 -14.46
N ARG A 307 -9.19 19.02 -15.28
CA ARG A 307 -9.35 17.99 -16.30
C ARG A 307 -8.99 16.58 -15.81
N PHE A 308 -8.36 16.45 -14.65
CA PHE A 308 -8.09 15.16 -14.02
C PHE A 308 -9.31 14.70 -13.20
N LYS A 309 -10.20 13.96 -13.86
CA LYS A 309 -11.48 13.54 -13.28
C LYS A 309 -11.51 12.01 -13.10
N PRO A 310 -11.36 11.49 -11.86
CA PRO A 310 -11.30 10.05 -11.59
C PRO A 310 -12.44 9.23 -12.17
N LEU A 311 -13.68 9.75 -12.09
CA LEU A 311 -14.84 9.03 -12.61
C LEU A 311 -14.80 8.91 -14.13
N GLU A 312 -14.55 10.01 -14.85
CA GLU A 312 -14.43 10.00 -16.31
C GLU A 312 -13.24 9.16 -16.77
N ALA A 313 -12.11 9.25 -16.08
CA ALA A 313 -10.94 8.41 -16.31
C ALA A 313 -11.29 6.92 -16.13
N SER A 314 -11.98 6.57 -15.04
CA SER A 314 -12.41 5.19 -14.77
C SER A 314 -13.33 4.58 -15.82
N GLN A 315 -14.01 5.43 -16.58
CA GLN A 315 -14.93 5.06 -17.66
C GLN A 315 -14.25 5.05 -19.04
N GLY A 316 -12.92 5.28 -19.11
CA GLY A 316 -12.19 5.37 -20.37
C GLY A 316 -12.49 6.63 -21.19
N LYS A 317 -13.05 7.68 -20.56
CA LYS A 317 -13.45 8.92 -21.24
C LYS A 317 -12.37 10.01 -21.20
N SER A 318 -11.29 9.79 -20.46
CA SER A 318 -10.16 10.73 -20.39
C SER A 318 -9.23 10.59 -21.58
N ASN A 319 -8.79 11.72 -22.13
CA ASN A 319 -7.72 11.73 -23.13
C ASN A 319 -6.34 11.76 -22.44
N TYR A 320 -5.83 10.59 -22.07
CA TYR A 320 -4.59 10.44 -21.31
C TYR A 320 -3.36 11.01 -22.02
N VAL A 321 -3.24 10.80 -23.33
CA VAL A 321 -2.11 11.30 -24.14
C VAL A 321 -2.08 12.83 -24.15
N LYS A 322 -3.24 13.47 -24.33
CA LYS A 322 -3.35 14.93 -24.31
C LYS A 322 -3.07 15.48 -22.90
N LEU A 323 -3.60 14.86 -21.85
CA LEU A 323 -3.32 15.27 -20.47
C LEU A 323 -1.83 15.17 -20.13
N ARG A 324 -1.16 14.08 -20.55
CA ARG A 324 0.29 13.92 -20.41
C ARG A 324 1.04 15.07 -21.11
N THR A 325 0.73 15.30 -22.38
CA THR A 325 1.38 16.35 -23.19
C THR A 325 1.20 17.73 -22.56
N ASP A 326 -0.03 18.09 -22.17
CA ASP A 326 -0.32 19.39 -21.57
C ASP A 326 0.35 19.56 -20.21
N THR A 327 0.38 18.50 -19.40
CA THR A 327 1.09 18.51 -18.11
C THR A 327 2.57 18.81 -18.35
N LEU A 328 3.22 18.09 -19.26
CA LEU A 328 4.64 18.26 -19.57
C LEU A 328 4.95 19.64 -20.17
N ASN A 329 4.04 20.21 -20.96
CA ASN A 329 4.19 21.55 -21.53
C ASN A 329 4.13 22.66 -20.47
N ILE A 330 3.46 22.45 -19.34
CA ILE A 330 3.40 23.43 -18.26
C ILE A 330 4.61 23.25 -17.33
N VAL A 331 4.89 22.01 -16.90
CA VAL A 331 5.92 21.76 -15.87
C VAL A 331 7.36 21.82 -16.36
N ASN A 332 7.59 21.96 -17.67
CA ASN A 332 8.91 22.10 -18.28
C ASN A 332 9.14 23.48 -18.94
N LYS A 333 8.26 24.45 -18.70
CA LYS A 333 8.56 25.87 -18.97
C LYS A 333 9.65 26.33 -18.02
#